data_AF-A0A9P6RN26-F1
#
_entry.id   AF-A0A9P6RN26-F1
#
_cell.length_a   1.000
_cell.length_b   1.000
_cell.length_c   1.000
_cell.angle_alpha   90.00
_cell.angle_beta   90.00
_cell.angle_gamma   90.00
#
_symmetry.space_group_name_H-M   'P 1'
#
loop_
_entity.id
_entity.type
_entity.pdbx_description
1 polymer ?
#
loop_
_entity_poly.entity_id
_entity_poly.type
_entity_poly.pdbx_seq_one_letter_code
_entity_poly.pdbx_strand_id
1 'polypeptide(L)'
;MKFTATLLVLAAVASSAMAVVPIPVEGCRKTVVVKATDTGCIQFAGDNGTTFANLLKWNNKLRSDCANLDVGHPLCVLGPKEHTKPTKPVKPTKPPTKPVKPTHPTHPTHPTKPVKPTHPTKPVKPTPKPKETYAKRNFLNRL
;
A
#
# COMPACT_ATOMS: atom_id res chain seq x y z
N MET A 1 69.27 6.09 -9.94
CA MET A 1 67.88 6.06 -10.46
C MET A 1 66.96 5.91 -9.25
N LYS A 2 66.09 6.90 -8.97
CA LYS A 2 65.22 6.93 -7.77
C LYS A 2 63.81 6.51 -8.21
N PHE A 3 63.32 5.36 -7.76
CA PHE A 3 61.94 4.91 -8.00
C PHE A 3 61.09 5.23 -6.78
N THR A 4 60.39 6.35 -6.82
CA THR A 4 59.36 6.70 -5.83
C THR A 4 58.06 6.02 -6.24
N ALA A 5 57.71 4.92 -5.58
CA ALA A 5 56.42 4.26 -5.72
C ALA A 5 55.39 4.96 -4.82
N THR A 6 54.51 5.75 -5.43
CA THR A 6 53.41 6.43 -4.74
C THR A 6 52.33 5.41 -4.39
N LEU A 7 52.23 5.05 -3.11
CA LEU A 7 51.15 4.21 -2.57
C LEU A 7 49.84 5.00 -2.57
N LEU A 8 48.96 4.71 -3.52
CA LEU A 8 47.57 5.15 -3.51
C LEU A 8 46.81 4.38 -2.42
N VAL A 9 46.65 5.01 -1.26
CA VAL A 9 45.78 4.49 -0.20
C VAL A 9 44.32 4.77 -0.60
N LEU A 10 43.66 3.76 -1.18
CA LEU A 10 42.20 3.75 -1.35
C LEU A 10 41.55 3.55 0.02
N ALA A 11 41.26 4.66 0.72
CA ALA A 11 40.41 4.64 1.91
C ALA A 11 38.97 4.35 1.48
N ALA A 12 38.55 3.09 1.58
CA ALA A 12 37.14 2.72 1.45
C ALA A 12 36.39 3.20 2.70
N VAL A 13 35.75 4.36 2.61
CA VAL A 13 34.82 4.82 3.63
C VAL A 13 33.55 3.97 3.55
N ALA A 14 33.52 2.87 4.31
CA ALA A 14 32.32 2.07 4.49
C ALA A 14 31.28 2.93 5.24
N SER A 15 30.33 3.50 4.49
CA SER A 15 29.15 4.14 5.07
C SER A 15 28.23 3.05 5.60
N SER A 16 28.35 2.74 6.90
CA SER A 16 27.43 1.83 7.58
C SER A 16 26.10 2.56 7.80
N ALA A 17 25.23 2.54 6.78
CA ALA A 17 23.84 2.90 6.96
C ALA A 17 23.22 1.94 7.97
N MET A 18 22.90 2.43 9.17
CA MET A 18 22.21 1.61 10.15
C MET A 18 20.80 1.33 9.64
N ALA A 19 20.47 0.06 9.45
CA ALA A 19 19.13 -0.35 9.07
C ALA A 19 18.15 0.10 10.15
N VAL A 20 17.17 0.92 9.76
CA VAL A 20 16.13 1.40 10.68
C VAL A 20 15.07 0.30 10.79
N VAL A 21 15.27 -0.59 11.75
CA VAL A 21 14.35 -1.71 12.03
C VAL A 21 13.13 -1.19 12.79
N PRO A 22 11.92 -1.69 12.49
CA PRO A 22 10.73 -1.39 13.29
C PRO A 22 10.84 -1.86 14.74
N ILE A 23 10.29 -1.07 15.67
CA ILE A 23 10.33 -1.34 17.11
C ILE A 23 8.88 -1.44 17.64
N PRO A 24 8.46 -2.59 18.18
CA PRO A 24 7.19 -2.74 18.88
C PRO A 24 7.00 -1.67 19.97
N VAL A 25 5.83 -1.05 20.03
CA VAL A 25 5.52 -0.05 21.07
C VAL A 25 5.37 -0.69 22.46
N GLU A 26 5.57 0.12 23.50
CA GLU A 26 5.24 -0.28 24.87
C GLU A 26 3.78 -0.69 25.01
N GLY A 27 3.52 -1.68 25.88
CA GLY A 27 2.18 -2.23 26.05
C GLY A 27 1.71 -3.10 24.88
N CYS A 28 2.58 -3.43 23.92
CA CYS A 28 2.29 -4.48 22.96
C CYS A 28 1.93 -5.78 23.68
N ARG A 29 0.80 -6.37 23.30
CA ARG A 29 0.25 -7.57 23.94
C ARG A 29 0.59 -8.85 23.20
N LYS A 30 0.97 -8.77 21.92
CA LYS A 30 1.43 -9.91 21.12
C LYS A 30 2.43 -9.44 20.06
N THR A 31 3.61 -10.03 20.08
CA THR A 31 4.65 -9.88 19.06
C THR A 31 4.78 -11.14 18.22
N VAL A 32 5.10 -10.99 16.94
CA VAL A 32 5.36 -12.09 16.01
C VAL A 32 6.63 -11.78 15.24
N VAL A 33 7.53 -12.77 15.14
CA VAL A 33 8.77 -12.66 14.37
C VAL A 33 8.46 -12.79 12.88
N VAL A 34 8.92 -11.83 12.09
CA VAL A 34 8.77 -11.84 10.63
C VAL A 34 9.55 -13.03 10.05
N LYS A 35 8.88 -13.83 9.23
CA LYS A 35 9.42 -15.02 8.57
C LYS A 35 9.76 -14.70 7.12
N ALA A 36 10.61 -15.53 6.50
CA ALA A 36 10.93 -15.41 5.08
C ALA A 36 9.71 -15.60 4.14
N THR A 37 8.62 -16.19 4.64
CA THR A 37 7.35 -16.32 3.91
C THR A 37 6.50 -15.05 3.94
N ASP A 38 6.84 -14.08 4.79
CA ASP A 38 6.08 -12.84 4.95
C ASP A 38 6.57 -11.85 3.89
N THR A 39 5.79 -11.70 2.82
CA THR A 39 6.23 -10.93 1.63
C THR A 39 5.91 -9.44 1.71
N GLY A 40 5.16 -9.02 2.73
CA GLY A 40 4.79 -7.62 2.92
C GLY A 40 3.88 -7.39 4.11
N CYS A 41 3.78 -6.14 4.54
CA CYS A 41 3.11 -5.74 5.79
C CYS A 41 1.61 -5.98 5.77
N ILE A 42 0.97 -5.88 4.60
CA ILE A 42 -0.47 -6.10 4.47
C ILE A 42 -0.79 -7.59 4.67
N GLN A 43 -0.05 -8.47 4.00
CA GLN A 43 -0.19 -9.93 4.18
C GLN A 43 0.14 -10.33 5.62
N PHE A 44 1.29 -9.88 6.14
CA PHE A 44 1.70 -10.13 7.51
C PHE A 44 0.65 -9.67 8.54
N ALA A 45 0.08 -8.47 8.37
CA ALA A 45 -0.98 -7.97 9.23
C ALA A 45 -2.24 -8.84 9.14
N GLY A 46 -2.67 -9.20 7.94
CA GLY A 46 -3.83 -10.05 7.69
C GLY A 46 -3.71 -11.42 8.34
N ASP A 47 -2.57 -12.09 8.14
CA ASP A 47 -2.26 -13.41 8.71
C ASP A 47 -2.24 -13.41 10.24
N ASN A 48 -2.01 -12.23 10.85
CA ASN A 48 -1.99 -12.04 12.29
C ASN A 48 -3.25 -11.37 12.86
N GLY A 49 -4.31 -11.22 12.05
CA GLY A 49 -5.61 -10.71 12.48
C GLY A 49 -5.60 -9.21 12.83
N THR A 50 -4.76 -8.42 12.17
CA THR A 50 -4.71 -6.96 12.33
C THR A 50 -4.72 -6.25 10.97
N THR A 51 -4.65 -4.92 10.98
CA THR A 51 -4.60 -4.10 9.77
C THR A 51 -3.21 -3.49 9.59
N PHE A 52 -2.85 -3.10 8.37
CA PHE A 52 -1.60 -2.39 8.14
C PHE A 52 -1.54 -1.05 8.92
N ALA A 53 -2.67 -0.35 9.06
CA ALA A 53 -2.75 0.87 9.86
C ALA A 53 -2.39 0.61 11.34
N ASN A 54 -2.91 -0.47 11.92
CA ASN A 54 -2.56 -0.88 13.28
C ASN A 54 -1.09 -1.31 13.37
N LEU A 55 -0.56 -2.00 12.36
CA LEU A 55 0.83 -2.40 12.31
C LEU A 55 1.76 -1.18 12.31
N LEU A 56 1.47 -0.14 11.52
CA LEU A 56 2.19 1.14 11.55
C LEU A 56 2.06 1.84 12.92
N LYS A 57 0.87 1.80 13.51
CA LYS A 57 0.60 2.41 14.82
C LYS A 57 1.39 1.75 15.95
N TRP A 58 1.58 0.43 15.90
CA TRP A 58 2.16 -0.35 17.00
C TRP A 58 3.63 -0.72 16.78
N ASN A 59 4.23 -0.33 15.67
CA ASN A 59 5.64 -0.58 15.36
C ASN A 59 6.30 0.72 14.94
N ASN A 60 6.93 1.39 15.90
CA ASN A 60 7.66 2.63 15.64
C ASN A 60 8.73 2.37 14.56
N LYS A 61 8.95 3.36 13.69
CA LYS A 61 9.84 3.26 12.51
C LYS A 61 9.40 2.28 11.41
N LEU A 62 8.30 1.53 11.56
CA LEU A 62 7.75 0.83 10.41
C LEU A 62 7.30 1.85 9.37
N ARG A 63 7.82 1.72 8.16
CA ARG A 63 7.54 2.68 7.09
C ARG A 63 6.20 2.39 6.44
N SER A 64 5.52 3.43 5.98
CA SER A 64 4.24 3.32 5.26
C SER A 64 4.37 2.61 3.90
N ASP A 65 5.58 2.57 3.33
CA ASP A 65 5.90 1.80 2.12
C ASP A 65 6.33 0.35 2.42
N CYS A 66 6.36 -0.04 3.70
CA CYS A 66 6.77 -1.37 4.16
C CYS A 66 8.21 -1.79 3.73
N ALA A 67 9.06 -0.86 3.30
CA ALA A 67 10.38 -1.21 2.77
C ALA A 67 11.35 -1.76 3.83
N ASN A 68 11.01 -1.67 5.12
CA ASN A 68 11.79 -2.17 6.24
C ASN A 68 11.06 -3.28 7.03
N LEU A 69 10.35 -4.16 6.33
CA LEU A 69 9.87 -5.41 6.92
C LEU A 69 11.01 -6.42 6.98
N ASP A 70 11.79 -6.37 8.06
CA ASP A 70 12.99 -7.18 8.21
C ASP A 70 12.69 -8.56 8.81
N VAL A 71 13.03 -9.62 8.06
CA VAL A 71 12.94 -11.01 8.54
C VAL A 71 13.77 -11.19 9.81
N GLY A 72 13.26 -11.98 10.75
CA GLY A 72 13.91 -12.27 12.03
C GLY A 72 13.63 -11.24 13.13
N HIS A 73 12.96 -10.13 12.82
CA HIS A 73 12.63 -9.10 13.80
C HIS A 73 11.17 -9.21 14.27
N PRO A 74 10.89 -8.93 15.55
CA PRO A 74 9.53 -8.99 16.09
C PRO A 74 8.74 -7.74 15.72
N LEU A 75 7.49 -7.94 15.28
CA LEU A 75 6.49 -6.89 15.14
C LEU A 75 5.34 -7.10 16.11
N CYS A 76 4.84 -6.00 16.68
CA CYS A 76 3.61 -5.97 17.43
C CYS A 76 2.40 -6.16 16.50
N VAL A 77 1.65 -7.22 16.73
CA VAL A 77 0.41 -7.54 15.99
C VAL A 77 -0.84 -7.40 16.84
N LEU A 78 -0.69 -7.13 18.14
CA LEU A 78 -1.77 -6.78 19.05
C LEU A 78 -1.30 -5.67 19.98
N GLY A 79 -1.70 -4.43 19.68
CA GLY A 79 -1.27 -3.26 20.44
C GLY A 79 -1.87 -3.15 21.85
N PRO A 80 -1.55 -2.06 22.55
CA PRO A 80 -2.09 -1.77 23.88
C PRO A 80 -3.63 -1.80 23.92
N LYS A 81 -4.18 -2.03 25.11
CA LYS A 81 -5.63 -1.86 25.31
C LYS A 81 -5.99 -0.40 25.11
N GLU A 82 -6.72 -0.10 24.03
CA GLU A 82 -7.31 1.23 23.83
C GLU A 82 -8.25 1.52 25.01
N HIS A 83 -8.03 2.65 25.68
CA HIS A 83 -9.04 3.19 26.59
C HIS A 83 -10.02 3.96 25.72
N THR A 84 -11.24 3.44 25.58
CA THR A 84 -12.33 4.17 24.93
C THR A 84 -12.58 5.42 25.75
N LYS A 85 -12.05 6.55 25.27
CA LYS A 85 -12.49 7.86 25.75
C LYS A 85 -14.00 7.92 25.52
N PRO A 86 -14.82 8.34 26.50
CA PRO A 86 -16.24 8.46 26.30
C PRO A 86 -16.53 9.28 25.04
N THR A 87 -17.24 8.66 24.10
CA THR A 87 -17.72 9.35 22.91
C THR A 87 -18.60 10.49 23.41
N LYS A 88 -18.23 11.75 23.11
CA LYS A 88 -19.14 12.87 23.38
C LYS A 88 -20.48 12.55 22.69
N PRO A 89 -21.63 12.79 23.33
CA PRO A 89 -22.92 12.63 22.69
C PRO A 89 -22.91 13.36 21.35
N VAL A 90 -23.31 12.67 20.28
CA VAL A 90 -23.54 13.31 18.99
C VAL A 90 -24.64 14.33 19.23
N LYS A 91 -24.30 15.63 19.15
CA LYS A 91 -25.30 16.69 19.17
C LYS A 91 -26.24 16.43 18.00
N PRO A 92 -27.57 16.50 18.18
CA PRO A 92 -28.50 16.27 17.08
C PRO A 92 -28.14 17.18 15.90
N THR A 93 -27.78 16.56 14.78
CA THR A 93 -27.69 17.27 13.50
C THR A 93 -29.09 17.77 13.19
N LYS A 94 -29.18 19.08 12.89
CA LYS A 94 -30.30 19.90 12.38
C LYS A 94 -31.65 19.17 12.13
N PRO A 95 -32.81 19.79 12.48
CA PRO A 95 -34.13 19.20 12.23
C PRO A 95 -34.28 18.70 10.79
N PRO A 96 -35.09 17.65 10.56
CA PRO A 96 -35.38 17.17 9.21
C PRO A 96 -35.80 18.35 8.33
N THR A 97 -35.16 18.50 7.17
CA THR A 97 -35.64 19.40 6.11
C THR A 97 -37.11 19.06 5.83
N LYS A 98 -37.97 20.09 5.83
CA LYS A 98 -39.41 19.99 5.52
C LYS A 98 -39.65 19.08 4.30
N PRO A 99 -40.76 18.32 4.26
CA PRO A 99 -41.13 17.55 3.08
C PRO A 99 -41.11 18.45 1.84
N VAL A 100 -40.39 18.01 0.81
CA VAL A 100 -40.46 18.63 -0.51
C VAL A 100 -41.89 18.45 -1.02
N LYS A 101 -42.59 19.55 -1.28
CA LYS A 101 -43.94 19.54 -1.87
C LYS A 101 -43.88 18.73 -3.18
N PRO A 102 -44.84 17.85 -3.48
CA PRO A 102 -44.88 17.15 -4.76
C PRO A 102 -44.89 18.15 -5.90
N THR A 103 -43.89 18.08 -6.78
CA THR A 103 -43.90 18.79 -8.05
C THR A 103 -45.00 18.19 -8.91
N HIS A 104 -45.90 19.03 -9.43
CA HIS A 104 -46.96 18.63 -10.36
C HIS A 104 -46.36 17.86 -11.54
N PRO A 105 -47.00 16.78 -12.03
CA PRO A 105 -46.52 16.08 -13.21
C PRO A 105 -46.46 17.07 -14.38
N THR A 106 -45.29 17.24 -14.98
CA THR A 106 -45.15 17.93 -16.25
C THR A 106 -45.85 17.09 -17.31
N HIS A 107 -46.75 17.70 -18.07
CA HIS A 107 -47.46 17.07 -19.19
C HIS A 107 -46.46 16.37 -20.13
N PRO A 108 -46.70 15.12 -20.55
CA PRO A 108 -45.79 14.44 -21.46
C PRO A 108 -45.70 15.21 -22.78
N THR A 109 -44.49 15.62 -23.15
CA THR A 109 -44.20 16.09 -24.51
C THR A 109 -44.37 14.93 -25.49
N HIS A 110 -45.10 15.21 -26.58
CA HIS A 110 -45.35 14.29 -27.68
C HIS A 110 -44.03 13.71 -28.22
N PRO A 111 -43.95 12.40 -28.51
CA PRO A 111 -42.72 11.82 -29.03
C PRO A 111 -42.39 12.40 -30.42
N THR A 112 -41.20 12.98 -30.56
CA THR A 112 -40.59 13.26 -31.86
C THR A 112 -40.36 11.95 -32.62
N LYS A 113 -40.67 11.95 -33.92
CA LYS A 113 -40.53 10.80 -34.82
C LYS A 113 -39.11 10.19 -34.73
N PRO A 114 -38.96 8.86 -34.88
CA PRO A 114 -37.66 8.20 -34.84
C PRO A 114 -36.73 8.72 -35.94
N VAL A 115 -35.51 9.11 -35.57
CA VAL A 115 -34.44 9.35 -36.53
C VAL A 115 -33.98 8.01 -37.09
N LYS A 116 -33.93 7.90 -38.41
CA LYS A 116 -33.50 6.72 -39.16
C LYS A 116 -32.07 6.31 -38.71
N PRO A 117 -31.79 5.02 -38.44
CA PRO A 117 -30.46 4.58 -38.04
C PRO A 117 -29.42 4.83 -39.13
N THR A 118 -28.37 5.59 -38.81
CA THR A 118 -27.13 5.62 -39.60
C THR A 118 -26.37 4.31 -39.39
N HIS A 119 -25.93 3.69 -40.49
CA HIS A 119 -25.17 2.43 -40.48
C HIS A 119 -23.92 2.49 -39.58
N PRO A 120 -23.63 1.42 -38.83
CA PRO A 120 -22.41 1.34 -38.03
C PRO A 120 -21.17 1.24 -38.94
N THR A 121 -20.17 2.08 -38.67
CA THR A 121 -18.84 1.99 -39.26
C THR A 121 -18.18 0.68 -38.81
N LYS A 122 -17.55 -0.04 -39.75
CA LYS A 122 -16.88 -1.34 -39.50
C LYS A 122 -15.90 -1.30 -38.31
N PRO A 123 -15.77 -2.39 -37.53
CA PRO A 123 -14.80 -2.47 -36.45
C PRO A 123 -13.36 -2.40 -36.99
N VAL A 124 -12.52 -1.55 -36.39
CA VAL A 124 -11.07 -1.57 -36.61
C VAL A 124 -10.47 -2.78 -35.89
N LYS A 125 -9.72 -3.60 -36.63
CA LYS A 125 -9.04 -4.81 -36.17
C LYS A 125 -8.02 -4.47 -35.05
N PRO A 126 -7.95 -5.22 -33.94
CA PRO A 126 -6.92 -5.03 -32.93
C PRO A 126 -5.52 -5.44 -33.46
N THR A 127 -4.55 -4.54 -33.31
CA THR A 127 -3.12 -4.80 -33.52
C THR A 127 -2.60 -5.77 -32.45
N PRO A 128 -1.84 -6.83 -32.80
CA PRO A 128 -1.28 -7.75 -31.80
C PRO A 128 -0.19 -7.07 -30.96
N LYS A 129 -0.30 -7.18 -29.62
CA LYS A 129 0.76 -6.78 -28.68
C LYS A 129 1.97 -7.72 -28.82
N PRO A 130 3.22 -7.22 -28.86
CA PRO A 130 4.41 -8.07 -28.81
C PRO A 130 4.49 -8.85 -27.51
N LYS A 131 4.81 -10.14 -27.61
CA LYS A 131 5.12 -11.02 -26.48
C LYS A 131 6.53 -10.69 -25.98
N GLU A 132 6.66 -10.12 -24.79
CA GLU A 132 7.96 -10.01 -24.14
C GLU A 132 8.28 -11.34 -23.46
N THR A 133 9.15 -12.09 -24.13
CA THR A 133 9.69 -13.37 -23.68
C THR A 133 10.53 -13.20 -22.42
N TYR A 134 10.16 -13.97 -21.39
CA TYR A 134 10.92 -14.28 -20.20
C TYR A 134 12.32 -14.81 -20.56
N ALA A 135 13.30 -13.92 -20.59
CA ALA A 135 14.72 -14.26 -20.73
C ALA A 135 15.28 -14.65 -19.35
N LYS A 136 15.46 -15.96 -19.17
CA LYS A 136 16.42 -16.59 -18.25
C LYS A 136 17.66 -15.71 -18.04
N ARG A 137 17.84 -15.17 -16.83
CA ARG A 137 19.17 -14.78 -16.33
C ARG A 137 19.65 -15.83 -15.35
N ASN A 138 20.26 -16.89 -15.90
CA ASN A 138 21.13 -17.84 -15.21
C ASN A 138 22.46 -17.89 -15.98
N PHE A 139 23.39 -17.02 -15.62
CA PHE A 139 24.82 -16.98 -15.97
C PHE A 139 25.34 -15.73 -15.21
N LEU A 140 26.28 -15.72 -14.26
CA LEU A 140 27.42 -16.56 -13.92
C LEU A 140 27.68 -16.40 -12.41
N ASN A 141 27.74 -17.50 -11.65
CA ASN A 141 28.58 -17.60 -10.46
C ASN A 141 29.09 -19.05 -10.42
N ARG A 142 30.13 -19.29 -11.21
CA ARG A 142 31.07 -20.40 -11.04
C ARG A 142 32.39 -19.78 -10.55
N LEU A 143 32.44 -19.52 -9.26
CA LEU A 143 33.60 -19.72 -8.39
C LEU A 143 33.07 -20.35 -7.12
#